data_AF-A0A6N9AM85-F1
#
_entry.id   AF-A0A6N9AM85-F1
#
_cell.length_a   1.000
_cell.length_b   1.000
_cell.length_c   1.000
_cell.angle_alpha   90.00
_cell.angle_beta   90.00
_cell.angle_gamma   90.00
#
_symmetry.space_group_name_H-M   'P 1'
#
loop_
_entity.id
_entity.type
_entity.pdbx_description
1 polymer ?
#
loop_
_entity_poly.entity_id
_entity_poly.type
_entity_poly.pdbx_seq_one_letter_code
_entity_poly.pdbx_strand_id
1 'polypeptide(L)'
;MNKKWVFALLPVALLIKLGLALWVYWVTVLAVWFLWPWVVPELLPGFVSQEMIVGSLSWITSMKVAIVIVLIGLGIRLAVSRLGEPDFGESD
;
A
#
# COMPACT_ATOMS: atom_id res chain seq x y z
N MET A 1 22.51 -28.94 11.58
CA MET A 1 21.07 -28.61 11.59
C MET A 1 20.40 -29.37 10.45
N ASN A 2 19.45 -30.28 10.73
CA ASN A 2 18.89 -31.19 9.72
C ASN A 2 18.07 -30.41 8.68
N LYS A 3 18.51 -30.40 7.41
CA LYS A 3 17.90 -29.66 6.28
C LYS A 3 16.38 -29.82 6.14
N LYS A 4 15.80 -30.91 6.68
CA LYS A 4 14.35 -31.18 6.72
C LYS A 4 13.54 -30.12 7.49
N TRP A 5 14.11 -29.51 8.52
CA TRP A 5 13.44 -28.47 9.31
C TRP A 5 13.32 -27.12 8.58
N VAL A 6 14.26 -26.81 7.68
CA VAL A 6 14.23 -25.57 6.90
C VAL A 6 13.11 -25.60 5.85
N PHE A 7 12.90 -26.75 5.19
CA PHE A 7 11.81 -26.93 4.23
C PHE A 7 10.42 -26.93 4.89
N ALA A 8 10.31 -27.36 6.15
CA ALA A 8 9.05 -27.32 6.89
C ALA A 8 8.64 -25.89 7.33
N LEU A 9 9.60 -24.99 7.57
CA LEU A 9 9.34 -23.60 7.98
C LEU A 9 9.08 -22.64 6.80
N LEU A 10 9.60 -22.96 5.62
CA LEU A 10 9.42 -22.17 4.40
C LEU A 10 7.94 -21.87 4.04
N PRO A 11 7.02 -22.86 4.01
CA PRO A 11 5.61 -22.59 3.66
C PRO A 11 4.90 -21.72 4.72
N VAL A 12 5.23 -21.91 6.00
CA VAL A 12 4.63 -21.13 7.11
C VAL A 12 5.02 -19.66 7.01
N ALA A 13 6.30 -19.37 6.79
CA ALA A 13 6.79 -18.00 6.62
C ALA A 13 6.14 -17.30 5.41
N LEU A 14 5.89 -18.03 4.33
CA LEU A 14 5.26 -17.49 3.12
C LEU A 14 3.78 -17.15 3.35
N LEU A 15 3.04 -18.01 4.07
CA LEU A 15 1.66 -17.75 4.46
C LEU A 15 1.52 -16.52 5.35
N ILE A 16 2.44 -16.34 6.32
CA ILE A 16 2.44 -15.16 7.19
C ILE A 16 2.64 -13.88 6.37
N LYS A 17 3.60 -13.87 5.44
CA LYS A 17 3.84 -12.71 4.56
C LYS A 17 2.62 -12.41 3.67
N LEU A 18 2.00 -13.43 3.10
CA LEU A 18 0.79 -13.27 2.29
C LEU A 18 -0.38 -12.74 3.13
N GLY A 19 -0.57 -13.26 4.33
CA GLY A 19 -1.60 -12.79 5.27
C GLY A 19 -1.41 -11.33 5.64
N LEU A 20 -0.17 -10.91 5.93
CA LEU A 20 0.15 -9.52 6.21
C LEU A 20 -0.12 -8.62 5.00
N ALA A 21 0.25 -9.05 3.78
CA ALA A 21 -0.01 -8.28 2.56
C ALA A 21 -1.52 -8.09 2.32
N LEU A 22 -2.31 -9.16 2.50
CA LEU A 22 -3.77 -9.09 2.39
C LEU A 22 -4.37 -8.17 3.47
N TRP A 23 -3.86 -8.23 4.70
CA TRP A 23 -4.28 -7.33 5.77
C TRP A 23 -4.04 -5.87 5.41
N VAL A 24 -2.81 -5.52 5.00
CA VAL A 24 -2.45 -4.16 4.58
C VAL A 24 -3.33 -3.69 3.41
N TYR A 25 -3.58 -4.57 2.45
CA TYR A 25 -4.48 -4.26 1.34
C TYR A 25 -5.89 -3.92 1.82
N TRP A 26 -6.50 -4.75 2.67
CA TRP A 26 -7.85 -4.49 3.19
C TRP A 26 -7.94 -3.22 4.04
N VAL A 27 -6.94 -2.96 4.89
CA VAL A 27 -6.85 -1.70 5.64
C VAL A 27 -6.79 -0.50 4.69
N THR A 28 -6.03 -0.63 3.60
CA THR A 28 -5.93 0.44 2.58
C THR A 28 -7.26 0.65 1.87
N VAL A 29 -7.98 -0.41 1.49
CA VAL A 29 -9.32 -0.31 0.88
C VAL A 29 -10.28 0.43 1.80
N LEU A 30 -10.30 0.07 3.09
CA LEU A 30 -11.16 0.71 4.09
C LEU A 30 -10.78 2.17 4.30
N ALA A 31 -9.48 2.47 4.38
CA ALA A 31 -8.99 3.84 4.51
C ALA A 31 -9.40 4.68 3.29
N VAL A 32 -9.24 4.18 2.07
CA VAL A 32 -9.68 4.86 0.85
C VAL A 32 -11.19 5.09 0.88
N TRP A 33 -11.97 4.04 1.15
CA TRP A 33 -13.43 4.15 1.12
C TRP A 33 -13.97 5.15 2.15
N PHE A 34 -13.38 5.19 3.35
CA PHE A 34 -13.83 6.06 4.43
C PHE A 34 -13.28 7.49 4.32
N LEU A 35 -12.01 7.66 3.94
CA LEU A 35 -11.38 8.98 3.87
C LEU A 35 -11.74 9.73 2.60
N TRP A 36 -12.04 9.05 1.50
CA TRP A 36 -12.34 9.69 0.22
C TRP A 36 -13.46 10.75 0.28
N PRO A 37 -14.66 10.47 0.82
CA PRO A 37 -15.73 11.47 0.87
C PRO A 37 -15.41 12.66 1.77
N TRP A 38 -14.40 12.55 2.64
CA TRP A 38 -13.91 13.67 3.44
C TRP A 38 -12.84 14.46 2.68
N VAL A 39 -11.81 13.77 2.17
CA VAL A 39 -10.63 14.41 1.58
C VAL A 39 -10.89 14.97 0.19
N VAL A 40 -11.55 14.21 -0.69
CA VAL A 40 -11.64 14.57 -2.11
C VAL A 40 -12.61 15.73 -2.37
N PRO A 41 -13.83 15.75 -1.81
CA PRO A 41 -14.73 16.88 -1.98
C PRO A 41 -14.20 18.18 -1.37
N GLU A 42 -13.48 18.11 -0.25
CA GLU A 42 -12.89 19.28 0.40
C GLU A 42 -11.68 19.83 -0.37
N LEU A 43 -10.83 18.97 -0.94
CA LEU A 43 -9.67 19.40 -1.71
C LEU A 43 -10.02 19.86 -3.13
N LEU A 44 -11.02 19.25 -3.75
CA LEU A 44 -11.36 19.45 -5.17
C LEU A 44 -12.85 19.78 -5.38
N PRO A 45 -13.41 20.80 -4.69
CA PRO A 45 -14.85 21.08 -4.74
C PRO A 45 -15.33 21.41 -6.15
N GLY A 46 -14.54 22.16 -6.93
CA GLY A 46 -14.87 22.53 -8.30
C GLY A 46 -14.87 21.37 -9.30
N PHE A 47 -14.09 20.32 -9.04
CA PHE A 47 -14.04 19.13 -9.90
C PHE A 47 -15.18 18.16 -9.60
N VAL A 48 -15.58 18.06 -8.32
CA VAL A 48 -16.74 17.27 -7.92
C VAL A 48 -18.03 17.92 -8.44
N SER A 49 -18.15 19.25 -8.40
CA SER A 49 -19.31 19.94 -8.98
C SER A 49 -19.42 19.82 -10.51
N GLN A 50 -18.30 19.58 -11.19
CA GLN A 50 -18.26 19.33 -12.63
C GLN A 50 -18.39 17.84 -12.99
N GLU A 51 -18.67 16.97 -12.01
CA GLU A 51 -18.75 15.51 -12.14
C GLU A 51 -17.48 14.84 -12.73
N MET A 52 -16.36 15.57 -12.77
CA MET A 52 -15.08 15.05 -13.27
C MET A 52 -14.46 14.04 -12.30
N ILE A 53 -14.80 14.16 -11.02
CA ILE A 53 -14.34 13.30 -9.94
C ILE A 53 -15.56 12.96 -9.09
N VAL A 54 -15.78 11.66 -8.85
CA VAL A 54 -16.85 11.20 -7.95
C VAL A 54 -16.51 11.53 -6.50
N GLY A 55 -17.42 12.25 -5.83
CA GLY A 55 -17.28 12.58 -4.41
C GLY A 55 -17.43 11.37 -3.48
N SER A 56 -18.12 10.31 -3.94
CA SER A 56 -18.25 9.04 -3.21
C SER A 56 -17.75 7.88 -4.06
N LEU A 57 -16.85 7.07 -3.50
CA LEU A 57 -16.38 5.86 -4.18
C LEU A 57 -17.31 4.67 -3.94
N SER A 58 -17.54 3.91 -5.02
CA SER A 58 -18.06 2.55 -4.87
C SER A 58 -17.03 1.65 -4.20
N TRP A 59 -17.50 0.53 -3.64
CA TRP A 59 -16.62 -0.49 -3.05
C TRP A 59 -15.58 -1.02 -4.05
N ILE A 60 -16.03 -1.29 -5.28
CA ILE A 60 -15.17 -1.78 -6.37
C ILE A 60 -14.14 -0.72 -6.78
N THR A 61 -14.54 0.55 -6.84
CA THR A 61 -13.62 1.64 -7.18
C THR A 61 -12.55 1.81 -6.09
N SER A 62 -12.95 1.72 -4.82
CA SER A 62 -12.02 1.80 -3.67
C SER A 62 -10.98 0.68 -3.71
N MET A 63 -11.39 -0.54 -4.09
CA MET A 63 -10.46 -1.65 -4.32
C MET A 63 -9.43 -1.34 -5.41
N LYS A 64 -9.87 -0.82 -6.56
CA LYS A 64 -8.96 -0.44 -7.66
C LYS A 64 -7.97 0.63 -7.22
N VAL A 65 -8.44 1.68 -6.53
CA VAL A 65 -7.59 2.75 -6.01
C VAL A 65 -6.59 2.21 -4.99
N ALA A 66 -7.01 1.33 -4.08
CA ALA A 66 -6.11 0.69 -3.12
C ALA A 66 -5.01 -0.14 -3.80
N ILE A 67 -5.32 -0.87 -4.88
CA ILE A 67 -4.30 -1.58 -5.68
C ILE A 67 -3.25 -0.58 -6.19
N VAL A 68 -3.67 0.53 -6.77
CA VAL A 68 -2.75 1.57 -7.29
C VAL A 68 -1.88 2.13 -6.17
N ILE A 69 -2.45 2.45 -5.02
CA ILE A 69 -1.70 2.97 -3.85
C ILE A 69 -0.66 1.96 -3.37
N VAL A 70 -1.05 0.68 -3.23
CA VAL A 70 -0.13 -0.39 -2.81
C VAL A 70 1.00 -0.58 -3.81
N LEU A 71 0.71 -0.55 -5.12
CA LEU A 71 1.73 -0.66 -6.16
C LEU A 71 2.70 0.52 -6.16
N ILE A 72 2.22 1.74 -5.99
CA ILE A 72 3.05 2.93 -5.87
C ILE A 72 3.94 2.85 -4.63
N GLY A 73 3.37 2.52 -3.46
CA GLY A 73 4.13 2.37 -2.22
C GLY A 73 5.20 1.27 -2.32
N LEU A 74 4.90 0.17 -3.00
CA LEU A 74 5.87 -0.88 -3.30
C LEU A 74 6.98 -0.37 -4.23
N GLY A 75 6.63 0.34 -5.30
CA GLY A 75 7.57 0.96 -6.23
C GLY A 75 8.53 1.92 -5.53
N ILE A 76 8.02 2.77 -4.63
CA ILE A 76 8.84 3.69 -3.83
C ILE A 76 9.80 2.90 -2.93
N ARG A 77 9.33 1.87 -2.21
CA ARG A 77 10.22 1.04 -1.38
C ARG A 77 11.34 0.39 -2.19
N LEU A 78 11.01 -0.11 -3.38
CA LEU A 78 12.00 -0.70 -4.28
C LEU A 78 12.98 0.36 -4.79
N ALA A 79 12.53 1.55 -5.13
CA ALA A 79 13.40 2.66 -5.53
C ALA A 79 14.33 3.10 -4.39
N VAL A 80 13.82 3.25 -3.16
CA VAL A 80 14.64 3.60 -1.99
C VAL A 80 15.69 2.53 -1.70
N SER A 81 15.33 1.23 -1.83
CA SER A 81 16.30 0.14 -1.66
C SER A 81 17.45 0.17 -2.67
N ARG A 82 17.32 0.90 -3.78
CA ARG A 82 18.35 1.05 -4.81
C ARG A 82 19.30 2.22 -4.53
N LEU A 83 18.94 3.15 -3.64
CA LEU A 83 19.73 4.36 -3.41
C LEU A 83 20.95 4.14 -2.50
N GLY A 84 21.09 2.95 -1.91
CA GLY A 84 22.16 2.67 -0.94
C GLY A 84 21.94 3.43 0.37
N GLU A 85 22.53 2.94 1.47
CA GLU A 85 22.49 3.67 2.74
C GLU A 85 23.17 5.04 2.53
N PRO A 86 22.55 6.16 2.96
CA PRO A 86 23.23 7.45 2.94
C PRO A 86 24.49 7.36 3.82
N ASP A 87 25.65 7.54 3.18
CA ASP A 87 26.95 7.69 3.85
C ASP A 87 26.96 9.04 4.58
N PHE A 88 26.49 9.03 5.83
CA PHE A 88 26.67 10.15 6.74
C PHE A 88 28.09 10.07 7.26
N GLY A 89 29.05 10.49 6.44
CA GLY A 89 30.47 10.41 6.73
C GLY A 89 30.77 10.69 8.20
N GLU A 90 31.33 9.69 8.87
CA GLU A 90 31.73 9.77 10.26
C GLU A 90 32.84 10.82 10.35
N SER A 91 32.52 11.96 10.95
CA SER A 91 33.46 13.06 11.14
C SER A 91 34.40 12.70 12.29
N ASP A 92 35.54 12.11 11.94
CA ASP A 92 36.71 11.97 12.81
C ASP A 92 37.23 13.33 13.32
#